data_AF-A0A7C1NGJ5-F1
#
_entry.id   AF-A0A7C1NGJ5-F1
#
_cell.length_a   1.000
_cell.length_b   1.000
_cell.length_c   1.000
_cell.angle_alpha   90.00
_cell.angle_beta   90.00
_cell.angle_gamma   90.00
#
_symmetry.space_group_name_H-M   'P 1'
#
loop_
_entity.id
_entity.type
_entity.pdbx_description
1 polymer ?
#
loop_
_entity_poly.entity_id
_entity_poly.type
_entity_poly.pdbx_seq_one_letter_code
_entity_poly.pdbx_strand_id
1 'polypeptide(L)'
;MTIKSKSLLILAAMLVLALLLGAGIVHNTVINLREADRLKITLDYLGWFIDIREDMSLLMDSTTDCMLQDVPDSRTVCNTYMDRIKGDLDFIYNYVEEHREQFLNYDQRIRELEIIRSFYAELADSIRMSHDILDRDGLIPAFNYFEYVLEPRFENKLLIMVSDSIKRGSREMESSYLQLLLYTNVIPIRWRKDDTEVVSLNNAIENLINVNNTDMNIHVQIDLLKDYLISRDEKYKLEFLESSDDVWLAFNSWLEIVNMQKALRVEGEDDNLRQVLQIIHDFNDFERIGIEIAGLVDKGDMKEAFRMYRDEYDSMMDGKLQKGIHHAAEDVKEEMTEAYRAIRRKTLVAAAEILSLLMIVVAALSAILINFILGFTRSLKELGTATGEIGKGNLDYRSGLSTKDELGDLSRFLDSMASDLKNATVSRDYASGIIDAMPEALI
;
A
#
# COMPACT_ATOMS: atom_id res chain seq x y z
N MET A 1 24.89 -44.82 13.92
CA MET A 1 25.22 -43.39 13.72
C MET A 1 26.07 -42.90 14.88
N THR A 2 27.29 -42.46 14.60
CA THR A 2 28.32 -42.05 15.57
C THR A 2 28.00 -40.69 16.19
N ILE A 3 28.61 -40.35 17.33
CA ILE A 3 28.40 -39.08 18.04
C ILE A 3 28.83 -37.90 17.15
N LYS A 4 29.98 -38.00 16.47
CA LYS A 4 30.42 -36.97 15.53
C LYS A 4 29.53 -36.85 14.29
N SER A 5 29.04 -37.95 13.72
CA SER A 5 28.12 -37.84 12.56
C SER A 5 26.77 -37.26 12.95
N LYS A 6 26.29 -37.53 14.17
CA LYS A 6 25.10 -36.89 14.74
C LYS A 6 25.29 -35.38 14.89
N SER A 7 26.42 -34.94 15.45
CA SER A 7 26.72 -33.51 15.59
C SER A 7 26.82 -32.78 14.25
N LEU A 8 27.45 -33.41 13.24
CA LEU A 8 27.52 -32.85 11.88
C LEU A 8 26.12 -32.70 11.26
N LEU A 9 25.29 -33.73 11.37
CA LEU A 9 23.91 -33.70 10.87
C LEU A 9 23.05 -32.66 11.59
N ILE A 10 23.22 -32.50 12.90
CA ILE A 10 22.52 -31.47 13.69
C ILE A 10 22.95 -30.07 13.25
N LEU A 11 24.25 -29.81 13.09
CA LEU A 11 24.77 -28.52 12.60
C LEU A 11 24.27 -28.20 11.19
N ALA A 12 24.31 -29.18 10.28
CA ALA A 12 23.78 -29.02 8.93
C ALA A 12 22.26 -28.74 8.94
N ALA A 13 21.50 -29.46 9.77
CA ALA A 13 20.06 -29.23 9.92
C ALA A 13 19.74 -27.84 10.50
N MET A 14 20.51 -27.37 11.49
CA MET A 14 20.37 -26.01 12.03
C MET A 14 20.65 -24.94 10.99
N LEU A 15 21.65 -25.15 10.12
CA LEU A 15 21.99 -24.22 9.06
C LEU A 15 20.91 -24.18 7.97
N VAL A 16 20.36 -25.33 7.58
CA VAL A 16 19.20 -25.42 6.67
C VAL A 16 17.98 -24.72 7.29
N LEU A 17 17.69 -24.96 8.57
CA LEU A 17 16.58 -24.31 9.26
C LEU A 17 16.75 -22.78 9.29
N ALA A 18 17.96 -22.28 9.56
CA ALA A 18 18.25 -20.84 9.53
C ALA A 18 18.02 -20.24 8.14
N LEU A 19 18.43 -20.93 7.06
CA LEU A 19 18.18 -20.49 5.69
C LEU A 19 16.68 -20.47 5.36
N LEU A 20 15.93 -21.49 5.79
CA LEU A 20 14.47 -21.55 5.60
C LEU A 20 13.76 -20.42 6.35
N LEU A 21 14.17 -20.12 7.57
CA LEU A 21 13.66 -18.97 8.33
C LEU A 21 13.95 -17.65 7.61
N GLY A 22 15.17 -17.48 7.08
CA GLY A 22 15.53 -16.31 6.28
C GLY A 22 14.66 -16.15 5.05
N ALA A 23 14.42 -17.23 4.30
CA ALA A 23 13.53 -17.22 3.15
C ALA A 23 12.09 -16.86 3.53
N GLY A 24 11.59 -17.37 4.66
CA GLY A 24 10.26 -17.02 5.19
C GLY A 24 10.14 -15.54 5.56
N ILE A 25 11.15 -14.96 6.19
CA ILE A 25 11.19 -13.53 6.53
C ILE A 25 11.15 -12.67 5.27
N VAL A 26 11.96 -13.01 4.27
CA VAL A 26 11.98 -12.29 2.98
C VAL A 26 10.61 -12.40 2.30
N HIS A 27 10.03 -13.61 2.23
CA HIS A 27 8.73 -13.83 1.61
C HIS A 27 7.63 -12.98 2.27
N ASN A 28 7.55 -12.99 3.60
CA ASN A 28 6.56 -12.20 4.32
C ASN A 28 6.80 -10.68 4.19
N THR A 29 8.07 -10.25 4.18
CA THR A 29 8.42 -8.84 3.96
C THR A 29 7.96 -8.37 2.59
N VAL A 30 8.16 -9.20 1.55
CA VAL A 30 7.69 -8.90 0.19
C VAL A 30 6.17 -8.80 0.13
N ILE A 31 5.44 -9.69 0.83
CA ILE A 31 3.97 -9.59 0.92
C ILE A 31 3.55 -8.29 1.61
N ASN A 32 4.13 -7.96 2.77
CA ASN A 32 3.82 -6.72 3.50
C ASN A 32 4.06 -5.47 2.65
N LEU A 33 5.19 -5.43 1.94
CA LEU A 33 5.51 -4.31 1.06
C LEU A 33 4.52 -4.22 -0.11
N ARG A 34 4.13 -5.36 -0.68
CA ARG A 34 3.12 -5.38 -1.75
C ARG A 34 1.78 -4.82 -1.26
N GLU A 35 1.29 -5.22 -0.10
CA GLU A 35 0.04 -4.67 0.46
C GLU A 35 0.14 -3.18 0.76
N ALA A 36 1.29 -2.74 1.30
CA ALA A 36 1.53 -1.32 1.52
C ALA A 36 1.55 -0.54 0.19
N ASP A 37 2.23 -1.06 -0.84
CA ASP A 37 2.27 -0.44 -2.18
C ASP A 37 0.84 -0.34 -2.77
N ARG A 38 -0.05 -1.34 -2.57
CA ARG A 38 -1.46 -1.27 -3.01
C ARG A 38 -2.21 -0.10 -2.37
N LEU A 39 -1.99 0.15 -1.09
CA LEU A 39 -2.61 1.26 -0.39
C LEU A 39 -2.19 2.59 -1.02
N LYS A 40 -0.89 2.76 -1.31
CA LYS A 40 -0.39 3.98 -1.96
C LYS A 40 -0.95 4.12 -3.38
N ILE A 41 -1.01 3.04 -4.14
CA ILE A 41 -1.59 3.03 -5.49
C ILE A 41 -3.07 3.45 -5.48
N THR A 42 -3.82 2.97 -4.48
CA THR A 42 -5.24 3.34 -4.32
C THR A 42 -5.39 4.80 -3.88
N LEU A 43 -4.48 5.30 -3.04
CA LEU A 43 -4.43 6.71 -2.63
C LEU A 43 -4.18 7.64 -3.80
N ASP A 44 -3.19 7.33 -4.63
CA ASP A 44 -2.86 8.13 -5.80
C ASP A 44 -4.05 8.15 -6.78
N TYR A 45 -4.65 6.97 -7.03
CA TYR A 45 -5.87 6.86 -7.82
C TYR A 45 -7.01 7.75 -7.31
N LEU A 46 -7.28 7.73 -6.00
CA LEU A 46 -8.31 8.55 -5.40
C LEU A 46 -8.00 10.04 -5.52
N GLY A 47 -6.74 10.40 -5.30
CA GLY A 47 -6.26 11.77 -5.42
C GLY A 47 -6.63 12.38 -6.76
N TRP A 48 -6.29 11.70 -7.86
CA TRP A 48 -6.58 12.22 -9.20
C TRP A 48 -8.07 12.31 -9.52
N PHE A 49 -8.91 11.42 -8.97
CA PHE A 49 -10.36 11.53 -9.16
C PHE A 49 -10.98 12.71 -8.41
N ILE A 50 -10.42 13.06 -7.23
CA ILE A 50 -10.82 14.26 -6.49
C ILE A 50 -10.43 15.50 -7.29
N ASP A 51 -9.21 15.53 -7.83
CA ASP A 51 -8.71 16.65 -8.64
C ASP A 51 -9.55 16.80 -9.92
N ILE A 52 -9.88 15.70 -10.61
CA ILE A 52 -10.79 15.71 -11.76
C ILE A 52 -12.17 16.25 -11.42
N ARG A 53 -12.73 15.94 -10.24
CA ARG A 53 -14.03 16.45 -9.83
C ARG A 53 -14.00 17.98 -9.67
N GLU A 54 -12.94 18.51 -9.10
CA GLU A 54 -12.73 19.96 -9.00
C GLU A 54 -12.59 20.61 -10.37
N ASP A 55 -11.76 20.03 -11.24
CA ASP A 55 -11.59 20.49 -12.62
C ASP A 55 -12.91 20.52 -13.39
N MET A 56 -13.76 19.51 -13.16
CA MET A 56 -15.09 19.42 -13.74
C MET A 56 -15.99 20.56 -13.27
N SER A 57 -15.94 20.93 -11.98
CA SER A 57 -16.64 22.09 -11.44
C SER A 57 -16.18 23.38 -12.15
N LEU A 58 -14.87 23.62 -12.20
CA LEU A 58 -14.28 24.79 -12.85
C LEU A 58 -14.55 24.83 -14.36
N LEU A 59 -14.64 23.67 -15.00
CA LEU A 59 -15.06 23.55 -16.40
C LEU A 59 -16.52 24.00 -16.57
N MET A 60 -17.42 23.65 -15.67
CA MET A 60 -18.82 24.07 -15.74
C MET A 60 -18.97 25.58 -15.53
N ASP A 61 -18.26 26.14 -14.55
CA ASP A 61 -18.23 27.58 -14.30
C ASP A 61 -17.72 28.35 -15.51
N SER A 62 -16.56 27.94 -16.05
CA SER A 62 -15.98 28.58 -17.24
C SER A 62 -16.85 28.43 -18.50
N THR A 63 -17.62 27.35 -18.60
CA THR A 63 -18.61 27.16 -19.67
C THR A 63 -19.76 28.16 -19.52
N THR A 64 -20.24 28.37 -18.29
CA THR A 64 -21.27 29.38 -17.96
C THR A 64 -20.78 30.80 -18.20
N ASP A 65 -19.56 31.13 -17.77
CA ASP A 65 -18.92 32.43 -18.02
C ASP A 65 -18.81 32.75 -19.51
N CYS A 66 -18.52 31.74 -20.33
CA CYS A 66 -18.46 31.89 -21.77
C CYS A 66 -19.82 32.29 -22.37
N MET A 67 -20.93 31.85 -21.78
CA MET A 67 -22.28 32.22 -22.22
C MET A 67 -22.65 33.63 -21.78
N LEU A 68 -22.23 34.04 -20.58
CA LEU A 68 -22.56 35.37 -20.03
C LEU A 68 -21.78 36.52 -20.69
N GLN A 69 -20.81 36.23 -21.58
CA GLN A 69 -20.00 37.18 -22.37
C GLN A 69 -19.20 38.21 -21.57
N ASP A 70 -19.20 38.16 -20.24
CA ASP A 70 -18.64 39.19 -19.35
C ASP A 70 -17.17 38.92 -18.95
N VAL A 71 -16.63 37.75 -19.32
CA VAL A 71 -15.27 37.31 -18.95
C VAL A 71 -14.39 37.15 -20.19
N PRO A 72 -13.37 38.02 -20.40
CA PRO A 72 -12.36 37.87 -21.44
C PRO A 72 -11.65 36.52 -21.33
N ASP A 73 -11.32 35.90 -22.47
CA ASP A 73 -10.58 34.62 -22.56
C ASP A 73 -11.27 33.37 -21.96
N SER A 74 -12.55 33.45 -21.58
CA SER A 74 -13.34 32.34 -21.03
C SER A 74 -13.29 31.05 -21.88
N ARG A 75 -13.32 31.16 -23.22
CA ARG A 75 -13.13 30.01 -24.12
C ARG A 75 -11.77 29.34 -23.99
N THR A 76 -10.71 30.13 -23.83
CA THR A 76 -9.35 29.61 -23.67
C THR A 76 -9.24 28.88 -22.33
N VAL A 77 -9.83 29.44 -21.27
CA VAL A 77 -9.89 28.82 -19.94
C VAL A 77 -10.67 27.50 -20.00
N CYS A 78 -11.88 27.51 -20.57
CA CYS A 78 -12.70 26.31 -20.74
C CYS A 78 -11.96 25.22 -21.54
N ASN A 79 -11.35 25.55 -22.69
CA ASN A 79 -10.56 24.57 -23.45
C ASN A 79 -9.36 24.03 -22.66
N THR A 80 -8.74 24.85 -21.79
CA THR A 80 -7.63 24.42 -20.94
C THR A 80 -8.08 23.36 -19.93
N TYR A 81 -9.21 23.59 -19.24
CA TYR A 81 -9.78 22.57 -18.35
C TYR A 81 -10.22 21.33 -19.13
N MET A 82 -10.78 21.51 -20.33
CA MET A 82 -11.16 20.38 -21.16
C MET A 82 -9.97 19.47 -21.53
N ASP A 83 -8.84 20.08 -21.89
CA ASP A 83 -7.63 19.33 -22.22
C ASP A 83 -6.97 18.72 -20.97
N ARG A 84 -7.01 19.42 -19.82
CA ARG A 84 -6.49 18.93 -18.54
C ARG A 84 -7.23 17.67 -18.07
N ILE A 85 -8.56 17.73 -17.95
CA ILE A 85 -9.38 16.58 -17.52
C ILE A 85 -9.18 15.39 -18.47
N LYS A 86 -9.08 15.63 -19.78
CA LYS A 86 -8.79 14.58 -20.75
C LYS A 86 -7.45 13.91 -20.46
N GLY A 87 -6.41 14.73 -20.26
CA GLY A 87 -5.06 14.27 -19.94
C GLY A 87 -5.02 13.46 -18.66
N ASP A 88 -5.72 13.92 -17.62
CA ASP A 88 -5.77 13.24 -16.33
C ASP A 88 -6.52 11.90 -16.42
N LEU A 89 -7.66 11.85 -17.12
CA LEU A 89 -8.36 10.58 -17.37
C LEU A 89 -7.51 9.57 -18.16
N ASP A 90 -6.77 10.04 -19.17
CA ASP A 90 -5.84 9.20 -19.94
C ASP A 90 -4.66 8.73 -19.07
N PHE A 91 -4.15 9.60 -18.21
CA PHE A 91 -3.10 9.29 -17.25
C PHE A 91 -3.55 8.23 -16.24
N ILE A 92 -4.71 8.40 -15.62
CA ILE A 92 -5.28 7.43 -14.67
C ILE A 92 -5.48 6.08 -15.34
N TYR A 93 -6.01 6.06 -16.57
CA TYR A 93 -6.16 4.82 -17.33
C TYR A 93 -4.83 4.08 -17.48
N ASN A 94 -3.79 4.78 -17.95
CA ASN A 94 -2.46 4.18 -18.11
C ASN A 94 -1.85 3.73 -16.79
N TYR A 95 -2.08 4.49 -15.71
CA TYR A 95 -1.62 4.12 -14.39
C TYR A 95 -2.26 2.83 -13.88
N VAL A 96 -3.57 2.65 -14.09
CA VAL A 96 -4.29 1.41 -13.73
C VAL A 96 -3.81 0.23 -14.56
N GLU A 97 -3.53 0.43 -15.86
CA GLU A 97 -2.91 -0.59 -16.73
C GLU A 97 -1.52 -1.02 -16.22
N GLU A 98 -0.66 -0.06 -15.86
CA GLU A 98 0.69 -0.34 -15.38
C GLU A 98 0.70 -1.10 -14.04
N HIS A 99 -0.32 -0.88 -13.20
CA HIS A 99 -0.45 -1.47 -11.86
C HIS A 99 -1.52 -2.58 -11.78
N ARG A 100 -1.75 -3.28 -12.89
CA ARG A 100 -2.77 -4.34 -13.03
C ARG A 100 -2.75 -5.38 -11.90
N GLU A 101 -1.57 -5.77 -11.42
CA GLU A 101 -1.42 -6.83 -10.41
C GLU A 101 -1.66 -6.34 -8.97
N GLN A 102 -1.80 -5.04 -8.77
CA GLN A 102 -1.95 -4.39 -7.47
C GLN A 102 -3.40 -3.98 -7.18
N PHE A 103 -4.20 -3.70 -8.21
CA PHE A 103 -5.62 -3.40 -8.04
C PHE A 103 -6.45 -4.67 -7.82
N LEU A 104 -7.23 -4.71 -6.73
CA LEU A 104 -8.08 -5.88 -6.41
C LEU A 104 -9.19 -6.07 -7.43
N ASN A 105 -9.72 -4.97 -7.97
CA ASN A 105 -10.84 -4.95 -8.92
C ASN A 105 -10.44 -4.36 -10.29
N TYR A 106 -9.24 -4.68 -10.78
CA TYR A 106 -8.69 -4.13 -12.02
C TYR A 106 -9.67 -4.15 -13.21
N ASP A 107 -10.27 -5.31 -13.51
CA ASP A 107 -11.16 -5.43 -14.69
C ASP A 107 -12.39 -4.53 -14.58
N GLN A 108 -12.90 -4.31 -13.36
CA GLN A 108 -13.99 -3.37 -13.11
C GLN A 108 -13.52 -1.93 -13.28
N ARG A 109 -12.33 -1.58 -12.75
CA ARG A 109 -11.77 -0.23 -12.82
C ARG A 109 -11.50 0.22 -14.25
N ILE A 110 -10.93 -0.66 -15.09
CA ILE A 110 -10.70 -0.36 -16.51
C ILE A 110 -12.01 -0.10 -17.24
N ARG A 111 -13.02 -0.96 -17.04
CA ARG A 111 -14.35 -0.74 -17.64
C ARG A 111 -14.98 0.58 -17.19
N GLU A 112 -14.90 0.91 -15.90
CA GLU A 112 -15.41 2.17 -15.37
C GLU A 112 -14.69 3.37 -16.02
N LEU A 113 -13.36 3.32 -16.12
CA LEU A 113 -12.55 4.37 -16.75
C LEU A 113 -12.84 4.53 -18.24
N GLU A 114 -13.04 3.44 -18.98
CA GLU A 114 -13.45 3.49 -20.39
C GLU A 114 -14.79 4.21 -20.56
N ILE A 115 -15.76 3.91 -19.70
CA ILE A 115 -17.09 4.54 -19.75
C ILE A 115 -16.98 6.03 -19.38
N ILE A 116 -16.22 6.38 -18.33
CA ILE A 116 -16.01 7.78 -17.93
C ILE A 116 -15.34 8.57 -19.05
N ARG A 117 -14.27 8.04 -19.65
CA ARG A 117 -13.57 8.67 -20.78
C ARG A 117 -14.49 8.88 -21.99
N SER A 118 -15.34 7.89 -22.30
CA SER A 118 -16.33 8.00 -23.38
C SER A 118 -17.34 9.11 -23.10
N PHE A 119 -17.93 9.16 -21.89
CA PHE A 119 -18.90 10.20 -21.55
C PHE A 119 -18.26 11.59 -21.50
N TYR A 120 -17.04 11.67 -21.00
CA TYR A 120 -16.29 12.92 -20.99
C TYR A 120 -16.05 13.44 -22.41
N ALA A 121 -15.69 12.58 -23.37
CA ALA A 121 -15.54 12.97 -24.76
C ALA A 121 -16.87 13.51 -25.35
N GLU A 122 -18.00 12.87 -25.07
CA GLU A 122 -19.32 13.34 -25.50
C GLU A 122 -19.70 14.69 -24.85
N LEU A 123 -19.37 14.88 -23.57
CA LEU A 123 -19.59 16.15 -22.88
C LEU A 123 -18.73 17.26 -23.50
N ALA A 124 -17.45 16.99 -23.75
CA ALA A 124 -16.53 17.93 -24.38
C ALA A 124 -17.04 18.40 -25.76
N ASP A 125 -17.58 17.48 -26.57
CA ASP A 125 -18.20 17.83 -27.85
C ASP A 125 -19.49 18.63 -27.67
N SER A 126 -20.27 18.35 -26.62
CA SER A 126 -21.48 19.12 -26.28
C SER A 126 -21.13 20.55 -25.86
N ILE A 127 -20.07 20.74 -25.07
CA ILE A 127 -19.55 22.08 -24.70
C ILE A 127 -19.15 22.86 -25.95
N ARG A 128 -18.37 22.25 -26.86
CA ARG A 128 -17.99 22.89 -28.14
C ARG A 128 -19.22 23.26 -28.98
N MET A 129 -20.22 22.37 -29.06
CA MET A 129 -21.48 22.67 -29.76
C MET A 129 -22.20 23.86 -29.13
N SER A 130 -22.19 23.98 -27.80
CA SER A 130 -22.79 25.14 -27.12
C SER A 130 -22.12 26.46 -27.52
N HIS A 131 -20.79 26.49 -27.66
CA HIS A 131 -20.05 27.64 -28.18
C HIS A 131 -20.39 27.94 -29.65
N ASP A 132 -20.52 26.93 -30.49
CA ASP A 132 -20.92 27.10 -31.90
C ASP A 132 -22.34 27.67 -32.03
N ILE A 133 -23.27 27.21 -31.19
CA ILE A 133 -24.64 27.75 -31.13
C ILE A 133 -24.61 29.21 -30.65
N LEU A 134 -23.78 29.53 -29.66
CA LEU A 134 -23.63 30.90 -29.17
C LEU A 134 -23.14 31.84 -30.29
N ASP A 135 -22.17 31.40 -31.10
CA ASP A 135 -21.64 32.17 -32.23
C ASP A 135 -22.65 32.34 -33.36
N ARG A 136 -23.43 31.30 -33.66
CA ARG A 136 -24.33 31.27 -34.82
C ARG A 136 -25.72 31.84 -34.54
N ASP A 137 -26.31 31.41 -33.43
CA ASP A 137 -27.74 31.58 -33.12
C ASP A 137 -27.96 32.52 -31.92
N GLY A 138 -26.87 32.88 -31.21
CA GLY A 138 -26.89 33.83 -30.09
C GLY A 138 -27.14 33.17 -28.72
N LEU A 139 -27.27 34.03 -27.71
CA LEU A 139 -27.29 33.62 -26.30
C LEU A 139 -28.44 32.68 -25.93
N ILE A 140 -29.68 33.01 -26.30
CA ILE A 140 -30.86 32.26 -25.86
C ILE A 140 -30.83 30.80 -26.33
N PRO A 141 -30.55 30.50 -27.62
CA PRO A 141 -30.40 29.10 -28.07
C PRO A 141 -29.25 28.35 -27.39
N ALA A 142 -28.12 29.02 -27.14
CA ALA A 142 -26.97 28.41 -26.47
C ALA A 142 -27.28 28.08 -25.01
N PHE A 143 -27.93 29.00 -24.30
CA PHE A 143 -28.36 28.81 -22.91
C PHE A 143 -29.39 27.67 -22.79
N ASN A 144 -30.38 27.60 -23.68
CA ASN A 144 -31.32 26.47 -23.69
C ASN A 144 -30.60 25.14 -23.95
N TYR A 145 -29.59 25.11 -24.83
CA TYR A 145 -28.81 23.90 -25.06
C TYR A 145 -28.01 23.51 -23.81
N PHE A 146 -27.44 24.48 -23.11
CA PHE A 146 -26.76 24.25 -21.84
C PHE A 146 -27.68 23.59 -20.81
N GLU A 147 -28.79 24.26 -20.48
CA GLU A 147 -29.75 23.87 -19.45
C GLU A 147 -30.40 22.50 -19.74
N TYR A 148 -30.79 22.25 -20.99
CA TYR A 148 -31.54 21.03 -21.33
C TYR A 148 -30.69 19.86 -21.84
N VAL A 149 -29.42 20.08 -22.18
CA VAL A 149 -28.57 19.03 -22.78
C VAL A 149 -27.25 18.88 -22.03
N LEU A 150 -26.53 19.96 -21.78
CA LEU A 150 -25.16 19.91 -21.27
C LEU A 150 -25.13 19.66 -19.76
N GLU A 151 -25.83 20.49 -19.00
CA GLU A 151 -25.89 20.43 -17.55
C GLU A 151 -26.44 19.07 -17.05
N PRO A 152 -27.55 18.53 -17.59
CA PRO A 152 -28.01 17.19 -17.21
C PRO A 152 -27.03 16.07 -17.53
N ARG A 153 -26.23 16.19 -18.61
CA ARG A 153 -25.19 15.18 -18.94
C ARG A 153 -24.02 15.23 -17.98
N PHE A 154 -23.70 16.42 -17.49
CA PHE A 154 -22.65 16.62 -16.51
C PHE A 154 -23.10 16.13 -15.13
N GLU A 155 -24.15 16.72 -14.57
CA GLU A 155 -24.60 16.49 -13.19
C GLU A 155 -25.12 15.07 -13.01
N ASN A 156 -26.09 14.64 -13.83
CA ASN A 156 -26.78 13.36 -13.63
C ASN A 156 -26.03 12.13 -14.16
N LYS A 157 -24.81 12.31 -14.67
CA LYS A 157 -24.07 11.18 -15.26
C LYS A 157 -22.59 11.23 -14.95
N LEU A 158 -21.87 12.21 -15.48
CA LEU A 158 -20.41 12.22 -15.36
C LEU A 158 -19.97 12.46 -13.92
N LEU A 159 -20.55 13.47 -13.25
CA LEU A 159 -20.23 13.82 -11.87
C LEU A 159 -20.57 12.67 -10.91
N ILE A 160 -21.72 12.01 -11.12
CA ILE A 160 -22.11 10.81 -10.37
C ILE A 160 -21.08 9.69 -10.58
N MET A 161 -20.66 9.39 -11.81
CA MET A 161 -19.68 8.33 -12.09
C MET A 161 -18.31 8.58 -11.45
N VAL A 162 -17.86 9.83 -11.47
CA VAL A 162 -16.62 10.28 -10.79
C VAL A 162 -16.75 10.12 -9.28
N SER A 163 -17.84 10.60 -8.70
CA SER A 163 -18.14 10.48 -7.25
C SER A 163 -18.22 9.03 -6.79
N ASP A 164 -18.83 8.17 -7.60
CA ASP A 164 -18.92 6.74 -7.37
C ASP A 164 -17.54 6.05 -7.39
N SER A 165 -16.64 6.51 -8.26
CA SER A 165 -15.26 6.02 -8.35
C SER A 165 -14.46 6.41 -7.12
N ILE A 166 -14.63 7.63 -6.61
CA ILE A 166 -14.06 8.10 -5.33
C ILE A 166 -14.58 7.24 -4.17
N LYS A 167 -15.90 6.99 -4.11
CA LYS A 167 -16.51 6.15 -3.07
C LYS A 167 -16.06 4.68 -3.12
N ARG A 168 -15.86 4.12 -4.31
CA ARG A 168 -15.31 2.77 -4.47
C ARG A 168 -13.84 2.68 -4.07
N GLY A 169 -13.02 3.64 -4.51
CA GLY A 169 -11.61 3.68 -4.13
C GLY A 169 -11.41 3.83 -2.62
N SER A 170 -12.24 4.65 -1.97
CA SER A 170 -12.27 4.83 -0.52
C SER A 170 -12.49 3.51 0.23
N ARG A 171 -13.45 2.69 -0.23
CA ARG A 171 -13.69 1.35 0.33
C ARG A 171 -12.56 0.36 0.06
N GLU A 172 -11.93 0.44 -1.11
CA GLU A 172 -10.78 -0.41 -1.43
C GLU A 172 -9.56 -0.07 -0.58
N MET A 173 -9.40 1.20 -0.22
CA MET A 173 -8.36 1.68 0.67
C MET A 173 -8.53 1.11 2.08
N GLU A 174 -9.75 1.15 2.64
CA GLU A 174 -10.08 0.52 3.92
C GLU A 174 -9.77 -0.99 3.89
N SER A 175 -10.17 -1.68 2.84
CA SER A 175 -9.88 -3.11 2.63
C SER A 175 -8.37 -3.40 2.56
N SER A 176 -7.62 -2.58 1.82
CA SER A 176 -6.16 -2.71 1.69
C SER A 176 -5.45 -2.48 3.02
N TYR A 177 -5.94 -1.51 3.81
CA TYR A 177 -5.46 -1.28 5.16
C TYR A 177 -5.75 -2.45 6.11
N LEU A 178 -6.97 -3.02 6.07
CA LEU A 178 -7.31 -4.22 6.84
C LEU A 178 -6.41 -5.42 6.46
N GLN A 179 -6.08 -5.58 5.18
CA GLN A 179 -5.11 -6.60 4.75
C GLN A 179 -3.72 -6.33 5.32
N LEU A 180 -3.23 -5.10 5.26
CA LEU A 180 -1.96 -4.69 5.87
C LEU A 180 -1.92 -5.02 7.38
N LEU A 181 -3.01 -4.79 8.13
CA LEU A 181 -3.13 -5.17 9.54
C LEU A 181 -3.06 -6.68 9.79
N LEU A 182 -3.64 -7.49 8.90
CA LEU A 182 -3.58 -8.95 9.02
C LEU A 182 -2.15 -9.45 8.80
N TYR A 183 -1.44 -8.92 7.81
CA TYR A 183 -0.09 -9.35 7.47
C TYR A 183 1.00 -8.80 8.41
N THR A 184 0.81 -7.61 8.98
CA THR A 184 1.70 -7.07 10.03
C THR A 184 1.69 -7.92 11.31
N ASN A 185 0.62 -8.67 11.58
CA ASN A 185 0.55 -9.62 12.69
C ASN A 185 1.28 -10.95 12.44
N VAL A 186 1.77 -11.22 11.22
CA VAL A 186 2.30 -12.55 10.83
C VAL A 186 3.83 -12.68 10.97
N ILE A 187 4.60 -11.58 11.13
CA ILE A 187 5.99 -11.67 11.65
C ILE A 187 6.26 -10.62 12.75
N PRO A 188 6.63 -11.06 13.98
CA PRO A 188 6.78 -10.23 15.18
C PRO A 188 8.14 -9.52 15.15
N ILE A 189 8.27 -8.26 15.53
CA ILE A 189 8.58 -7.86 16.91
C ILE A 189 8.16 -6.38 17.18
N ARG A 190 7.63 -5.65 16.18
CA ARG A 190 7.55 -4.19 16.29
C ARG A 190 6.34 -3.51 15.66
N TRP A 191 5.34 -4.27 15.21
CA TRP A 191 4.05 -3.75 14.77
C TRP A 191 2.97 -4.27 15.70
N ARG A 192 2.58 -3.47 16.69
CA ARG A 192 1.31 -3.69 17.40
C ARG A 192 0.24 -2.91 16.66
N LYS A 193 -1.00 -3.40 16.70
CA LYS A 193 -2.17 -2.65 16.23
C LYS A 193 -2.26 -1.25 16.87
N ASP A 194 -1.67 -1.10 18.06
CA ASP A 194 -1.65 0.14 18.84
C ASP A 194 -0.44 1.04 18.51
N ASP A 195 0.41 0.68 17.55
CA ASP A 195 1.51 1.56 17.15
C ASP A 195 0.95 2.82 16.47
N THR A 196 1.47 3.97 16.91
CA THR A 196 0.97 5.29 16.53
C THR A 196 0.89 5.49 15.02
N GLU A 197 1.82 4.95 14.22
CA GLU A 197 1.79 5.10 12.76
C GLU A 197 0.70 4.27 12.07
N VAL A 198 0.38 3.09 12.62
CA VAL A 198 -0.69 2.23 12.09
C VAL A 198 -2.05 2.85 12.41
N VAL A 199 -2.22 3.34 13.64
CA VAL A 199 -3.42 4.06 14.05
C VAL A 199 -3.57 5.39 13.30
N SER A 200 -2.47 6.13 13.11
CA SER A 200 -2.47 7.37 12.33
C SER A 200 -2.85 7.12 10.87
N LEU A 201 -2.33 6.08 10.23
CA LEU A 201 -2.74 5.71 8.87
C LEU A 201 -4.23 5.35 8.79
N ASN A 202 -4.75 4.56 9.74
CA ASN A 202 -6.18 4.25 9.80
C ASN A 202 -7.02 5.52 9.89
N ASN A 203 -6.66 6.40 10.82
CA ASN A 203 -7.43 7.60 11.08
C ASN A 203 -7.36 8.55 9.88
N ALA A 204 -6.21 8.67 9.20
CA ALA A 204 -6.08 9.47 7.99
C ALA A 204 -6.93 8.89 6.83
N ILE A 205 -7.05 7.57 6.69
CA ILE A 205 -7.98 6.94 5.74
C ILE A 205 -9.42 7.32 6.07
N GLU A 206 -9.84 7.13 7.32
CA GLU A 206 -11.19 7.48 7.78
C GLU A 206 -11.47 8.99 7.61
N ASN A 207 -10.47 9.82 7.87
CA ASN A 207 -10.54 11.26 7.70
C ASN A 207 -10.81 11.63 6.22
N LEU A 208 -10.07 11.04 5.28
CA LEU A 208 -10.28 11.25 3.84
C LEU A 208 -11.66 10.79 3.38
N ILE A 209 -12.16 9.68 3.93
CA ILE A 209 -13.52 9.17 3.66
C ILE A 209 -14.56 10.19 4.13
N ASN A 210 -14.40 10.72 5.33
CA ASN A 210 -15.34 11.69 5.91
C ASN A 210 -15.31 13.04 5.17
N VAL A 211 -14.13 13.53 4.76
CA VAL A 211 -13.99 14.72 3.91
C VAL A 211 -14.77 14.54 2.61
N ASN A 212 -14.57 13.39 1.94
CA ASN A 212 -15.25 13.10 0.66
C ASN A 212 -16.76 12.89 0.82
N ASN A 213 -17.21 12.26 1.89
CA ASN A 213 -18.65 12.11 2.17
C ASN A 213 -19.30 13.46 2.48
N THR A 214 -18.61 14.33 3.21
CA THR A 214 -19.06 15.69 3.49
C THR A 214 -19.25 16.47 2.19
N ASP A 215 -18.22 16.48 1.34
CA ASP A 215 -18.27 17.12 0.02
C ASP A 215 -19.45 16.61 -0.83
N MET A 216 -19.60 15.29 -0.92
CA MET A 216 -20.68 14.64 -1.69
C MET A 216 -22.07 15.01 -1.16
N ASN A 217 -22.27 15.00 0.16
CA ASN A 217 -23.56 15.31 0.76
C ASN A 217 -23.92 16.79 0.59
N ILE A 218 -22.93 17.70 0.63
CA ILE A 218 -23.15 19.13 0.35
C ILE A 218 -23.57 19.33 -1.11
N HIS A 219 -22.91 18.66 -2.06
CA HIS A 219 -23.31 18.71 -3.47
C HIS A 219 -24.73 18.19 -3.71
N VAL A 220 -25.13 17.09 -3.07
CA VAL A 220 -26.52 16.60 -3.12
C VAL A 220 -27.49 17.66 -2.58
N GLN A 221 -27.15 18.34 -1.48
CA GLN A 221 -27.97 19.40 -0.92
C GLN A 221 -28.11 20.60 -1.88
N ILE A 222 -27.04 20.97 -2.58
CA ILE A 222 -27.06 22.01 -3.62
C ILE A 222 -28.04 21.63 -4.75
N ASP A 223 -27.90 20.42 -5.28
CA ASP A 223 -28.73 19.92 -6.38
C ASP A 223 -30.21 19.92 -5.99
N LEU A 224 -30.55 19.49 -4.77
CA LEU A 224 -31.92 19.49 -4.27
C LEU A 224 -32.50 20.90 -4.13
N LEU A 225 -31.70 21.87 -3.64
CA LEU A 225 -32.14 23.26 -3.54
C LEU A 225 -32.36 23.86 -4.94
N LYS A 226 -31.46 23.58 -5.88
CA LYS A 226 -31.55 24.02 -7.27
C LYS A 226 -32.77 23.43 -7.97
N ASP A 227 -33.01 22.13 -7.81
CA ASP A 227 -34.20 21.44 -8.33
C ASP A 227 -35.48 22.05 -7.75
N TYR A 228 -35.51 22.37 -6.45
CA TYR A 228 -36.63 23.07 -5.84
C TYR A 228 -36.82 24.49 -6.40
N LEU A 229 -35.73 25.24 -6.55
CA LEU A 229 -35.73 26.59 -7.12
C LEU A 229 -36.27 26.62 -8.56
N ILE A 230 -35.96 25.60 -9.36
CA ILE A 230 -36.41 25.52 -10.76
C ILE A 230 -37.85 24.97 -10.85
N SER A 231 -38.13 23.84 -10.19
CA SER A 231 -39.38 23.10 -10.36
C SER A 231 -40.52 23.59 -9.47
N ARG A 232 -40.18 24.15 -8.29
CA ARG A 232 -41.09 24.45 -7.18
C ARG A 232 -41.85 23.23 -6.66
N ASP A 233 -41.36 22.02 -6.92
CA ASP A 233 -41.95 20.79 -6.39
C ASP A 233 -41.51 20.63 -4.92
N GLU A 234 -42.49 20.62 -4.01
CA GLU A 234 -42.29 20.51 -2.56
C GLU A 234 -41.47 19.27 -2.17
N LYS A 235 -41.46 18.23 -3.01
CA LYS A 235 -40.63 17.04 -2.81
C LYS A 235 -39.15 17.42 -2.64
N TYR A 236 -38.59 18.24 -3.53
CA TYR A 236 -37.18 18.61 -3.50
C TYR A 236 -36.82 19.49 -2.30
N LYS A 237 -37.76 20.34 -1.87
CA LYS A 237 -37.59 21.12 -0.63
C LYS A 237 -37.51 20.22 0.61
N LEU A 238 -38.39 19.22 0.70
CA LEU A 238 -38.36 18.27 1.81
C LEU A 238 -37.04 17.49 1.82
N GLU A 239 -36.62 16.98 0.66
CA GLU A 239 -35.36 16.26 0.51
C GLU A 239 -34.15 17.17 0.84
N PHE A 240 -34.15 18.45 0.43
CA PHE A 240 -33.12 19.44 0.80
C PHE A 240 -33.03 19.67 2.32
N LEU A 241 -34.18 19.79 2.98
CA LEU A 241 -34.23 19.98 4.44
C LEU A 241 -33.72 18.72 5.16
N GLU A 242 -34.08 17.53 4.67
CA GLU A 242 -33.63 16.24 5.20
C GLU A 242 -32.14 15.98 4.95
N SER A 243 -31.59 16.40 3.80
CA SER A 243 -30.17 16.17 3.46
C SER A 243 -29.20 16.86 4.42
N SER A 244 -29.65 17.88 5.15
CA SER A 244 -28.89 18.54 6.21
C SER A 244 -28.40 17.54 7.27
N ASP A 245 -29.23 16.56 7.63
CA ASP A 245 -28.87 15.54 8.63
C ASP A 245 -27.71 14.66 8.14
N ASP A 246 -27.66 14.34 6.85
CA ASP A 246 -26.58 13.55 6.24
C ASP A 246 -25.26 14.33 6.19
N VAL A 247 -25.32 15.64 5.92
CA VAL A 247 -24.12 16.50 5.97
C VAL A 247 -23.60 16.60 7.41
N TRP A 248 -24.48 16.84 8.38
CA TRP A 248 -24.11 16.90 9.79
C TRP A 248 -23.57 15.59 10.33
N LEU A 249 -24.11 14.45 9.89
CA LEU A 249 -23.58 13.13 10.23
C LEU A 249 -22.13 12.98 9.74
N ALA A 250 -21.84 13.44 8.52
CA ALA A 250 -20.49 13.42 7.95
C ALA A 250 -19.54 14.35 8.73
N PHE A 251 -19.96 15.58 9.06
CA PHE A 251 -19.16 16.50 9.88
C PHE A 251 -18.90 15.96 11.30
N ASN A 252 -19.89 15.35 11.93
CA ASN A 252 -19.71 14.76 13.26
C ASN A 252 -18.69 13.60 13.23
N SER A 253 -18.78 12.75 12.20
CA SER A 253 -17.83 11.65 11.99
C SER A 253 -16.42 12.18 11.74
N TRP A 254 -16.29 13.22 10.91
CA TRP A 254 -15.03 13.90 10.65
C TRP A 254 -14.43 14.48 11.95
N LEU A 255 -15.23 15.24 12.71
CA LEU A 255 -14.80 15.88 13.95
C LEU A 255 -14.41 14.85 15.02
N GLU A 256 -15.11 13.72 15.09
CA GLU A 256 -14.77 12.61 15.99
C GLU A 256 -13.37 12.06 15.70
N ILE A 257 -13.05 11.79 14.43
CA ILE A 257 -11.74 11.27 14.01
C ILE A 257 -10.62 12.26 14.31
N VAL A 258 -10.79 13.54 13.97
CA VAL A 258 -9.78 14.58 14.27
C VAL A 258 -9.54 14.71 15.77
N ASN A 259 -10.59 14.65 16.60
CA ASN A 259 -10.44 14.66 18.05
C ASN A 259 -9.74 13.40 18.59
N MET A 260 -9.99 12.23 18.00
CA MET A 260 -9.27 11.00 18.34
C MET A 260 -7.78 11.11 18.01
N GLN A 261 -7.42 11.63 16.83
CA GLN A 261 -6.01 11.83 16.43
C GLN A 261 -5.31 12.85 17.33
N LYS A 262 -6.01 13.94 17.68
CA LYS A 262 -5.52 14.92 18.65
C LYS A 262 -5.25 14.29 20.03
N ALA A 263 -6.14 13.42 20.51
CA ALA A 263 -5.95 12.70 21.78
C ALA A 263 -4.71 11.78 21.74
N LEU A 264 -4.37 11.26 20.56
CA LEU A 264 -3.16 10.47 20.30
C LEU A 264 -1.89 11.33 20.11
N ARG A 265 -2.01 12.66 20.15
CA ARG A 265 -0.92 13.63 19.97
C ARG A 265 -0.22 13.50 18.61
N VAL A 266 -0.98 13.23 17.56
CA VAL A 266 -0.50 13.38 16.19
C VAL A 266 -0.20 14.87 15.95
N GLU A 267 0.93 15.15 15.29
CA GLU A 267 1.36 16.52 14.97
C GLU A 267 0.43 17.11 13.90
N GLY A 268 0.13 18.41 13.97
CA GLY A 268 -0.76 19.08 13.00
C GLY A 268 -2.27 19.03 13.36
N GLU A 269 -2.71 18.18 14.29
CA GLU A 269 -4.16 18.01 14.57
C GLU A 269 -4.85 19.24 15.19
N ASP A 270 -4.10 20.16 15.78
CA ASP A 270 -4.64 21.46 16.20
C ASP A 270 -5.05 22.33 15.00
N ASP A 271 -4.36 22.17 13.87
CA ASP A 271 -4.62 22.90 12.63
C ASP A 271 -5.79 22.24 11.90
N ASN A 272 -5.79 20.90 11.81
CA ASN A 272 -6.92 20.13 11.27
C ASN A 272 -8.22 20.44 12.01
N LEU A 273 -8.20 20.45 13.35
CA LEU A 273 -9.40 20.79 14.13
C LEU A 273 -9.87 22.22 13.83
N ARG A 274 -8.96 23.18 13.69
CA ARG A 274 -9.32 24.56 13.35
C ARG A 274 -9.92 24.65 11.95
N GLN A 275 -9.38 23.91 10.99
CA GLN A 275 -9.86 23.85 9.62
C GLN A 275 -11.28 23.25 9.57
N VAL A 276 -11.52 22.10 10.21
CA VAL A 276 -12.85 21.48 10.27
C VAL A 276 -13.88 22.38 10.93
N LEU A 277 -13.53 23.02 12.05
CA LEU A 277 -14.43 23.96 12.72
C LEU A 277 -14.75 25.19 11.86
N GLN A 278 -13.80 25.66 11.06
CA GLN A 278 -14.02 26.74 10.10
C GLN A 278 -14.97 26.30 8.97
N ILE A 279 -14.78 25.10 8.42
CA ILE A 279 -15.67 24.55 7.39
C ILE A 279 -17.09 24.38 7.94
N ILE A 280 -17.25 23.85 9.16
CA ILE A 280 -18.56 23.74 9.83
C ILE A 280 -19.19 25.13 10.02
N HIS A 281 -18.40 26.13 10.41
CA HIS A 281 -18.90 27.50 10.53
C HIS A 281 -19.41 28.03 9.17
N ASP A 282 -18.61 27.90 8.12
CA ASP A 282 -19.00 28.34 6.78
C ASP A 282 -20.21 27.54 6.25
N PHE A 283 -20.36 26.27 6.64
CA PHE A 283 -21.51 25.44 6.29
C PHE A 283 -22.78 25.88 7.02
N ASN A 284 -22.70 26.30 8.28
CA ASN A 284 -23.86 26.87 8.98
C ASN A 284 -24.39 28.12 8.28
N ASP A 285 -23.49 28.99 7.82
CA ASP A 285 -23.87 30.17 7.04
C ASP A 285 -24.49 29.75 5.69
N PHE A 286 -23.94 28.71 5.06
CA PHE A 286 -24.44 28.13 3.80
C PHE A 286 -25.85 27.58 3.92
N GLU A 287 -26.07 26.71 4.90
CA GLU A 287 -27.37 26.11 5.20
C GLU A 287 -28.42 27.20 5.49
N ARG A 288 -28.06 28.23 6.26
CA ARG A 288 -28.94 29.37 6.52
C ARG A 288 -29.38 30.05 5.23
N ILE A 289 -28.45 30.35 4.32
CA ILE A 289 -28.78 30.98 3.03
C ILE A 289 -29.68 30.08 2.19
N GLY A 290 -29.41 28.77 2.15
CA GLY A 290 -30.25 27.80 1.44
C GLY A 290 -31.69 27.77 1.97
N ILE A 291 -31.87 27.82 3.30
CA ILE A 291 -33.20 27.90 3.93
C ILE A 291 -33.90 29.23 3.59
N GLU A 292 -33.16 30.35 3.56
CA GLU A 292 -33.71 31.65 3.16
C GLU A 292 -34.19 31.65 1.71
N ILE A 293 -33.40 31.06 0.79
CA ILE A 293 -33.76 30.86 -0.61
C ILE A 293 -35.04 30.02 -0.72
N ALA A 294 -35.13 28.88 -0.03
CA ALA A 294 -36.33 28.05 -0.04
C ALA A 294 -37.56 28.83 0.46
N GLY A 295 -37.39 29.65 1.50
CA GLY A 295 -38.45 30.53 2.01
C GLY A 295 -38.86 31.66 1.04
N LEU A 296 -37.98 32.11 0.15
CA LEU A 296 -38.32 33.06 -0.92
C LEU A 296 -39.10 32.38 -2.03
N VAL A 297 -38.73 31.14 -2.39
CA VAL A 297 -39.48 30.30 -3.36
C VAL A 297 -40.91 30.04 -2.87
N ASP A 298 -41.09 29.72 -1.59
CA ASP A 298 -42.41 29.57 -0.94
C ASP A 298 -43.27 30.84 -1.08
N LYS A 299 -42.66 32.02 -0.94
CA LYS A 299 -43.34 33.33 -1.06
C LYS A 299 -43.59 33.72 -2.53
N GLY A 300 -43.03 32.99 -3.48
CA GLY A 300 -43.09 33.30 -4.91
C GLY A 300 -42.14 34.42 -5.35
N ASP A 301 -41.18 34.83 -4.51
CA ASP A 301 -40.20 35.87 -4.85
C ASP A 301 -38.99 35.26 -5.59
N MET A 302 -39.26 34.71 -6.78
CA MET A 302 -38.27 33.97 -7.55
C MET A 302 -37.07 34.83 -7.94
N LYS A 303 -37.29 36.10 -8.23
CA LYS A 303 -36.21 37.00 -8.64
C LYS A 303 -35.16 37.14 -7.53
N GLU A 304 -35.61 37.32 -6.30
CA GLU A 304 -34.72 37.43 -5.16
C GLU A 304 -34.12 36.07 -4.79
N ALA A 305 -34.89 34.98 -4.90
CA ALA A 305 -34.39 33.62 -4.67
C ALA A 305 -33.23 33.25 -5.63
N PHE A 306 -33.39 33.48 -6.93
CA PHE A 306 -32.33 33.25 -7.93
C PHE A 306 -31.12 34.17 -7.72
N ARG A 307 -31.35 35.44 -7.35
CA ARG A 307 -30.26 36.39 -7.05
C ARG A 307 -29.44 35.90 -5.86
N MET A 308 -30.11 35.55 -4.76
CA MET A 308 -29.47 35.07 -3.53
C MET A 308 -28.75 33.74 -3.74
N TYR A 309 -29.35 32.82 -4.51
CA TYR A 309 -28.71 31.57 -4.90
C TYR A 309 -27.37 31.83 -5.61
N ARG A 310 -27.38 32.58 -6.71
CA ARG A 310 -26.17 32.85 -7.50
C ARG A 310 -25.13 33.70 -6.76
N ASP A 311 -25.57 34.80 -6.16
CA ASP A 311 -24.66 35.83 -5.65
C ASP A 311 -24.11 35.48 -4.26
N GLU A 312 -24.82 34.65 -3.48
CA GLU A 312 -24.49 34.37 -2.08
C GLU A 312 -24.28 32.87 -1.82
N TYR A 313 -25.17 32.00 -2.29
CA TYR A 313 -25.10 30.55 -2.04
C TYR A 313 -23.97 29.88 -2.86
N ASP A 314 -24.04 29.93 -4.19
CA ASP A 314 -23.00 29.37 -5.09
C ASP A 314 -21.64 30.01 -4.81
N SER A 315 -21.59 31.34 -4.70
CA SER A 315 -20.34 32.05 -4.41
C SER A 315 -19.69 31.62 -3.10
N MET A 316 -20.49 31.26 -2.07
CA MET A 316 -19.94 30.75 -0.82
C MET A 316 -19.51 29.30 -0.91
N MET A 317 -20.21 28.48 -1.70
CA MET A 317 -19.78 27.12 -2.00
C MET A 317 -18.37 27.14 -2.60
N ASP A 318 -18.20 27.80 -3.75
CA ASP A 318 -16.93 27.77 -4.48
C ASP A 318 -15.85 28.62 -3.79
N GLY A 319 -16.27 29.74 -3.20
CA GLY A 319 -15.37 30.72 -2.62
C GLY A 319 -14.79 30.31 -1.28
N LYS A 320 -15.51 29.50 -0.50
CA LYS A 320 -15.13 29.12 0.87
C LYS A 320 -15.22 27.62 1.13
N LEU A 321 -16.40 27.02 0.98
CA LEU A 321 -16.62 25.64 1.41
C LEU A 321 -15.80 24.65 0.60
N GLN A 322 -15.91 24.69 -0.72
CA GLN A 322 -15.19 23.80 -1.63
C GLN A 322 -13.67 23.93 -1.43
N LYS A 323 -13.15 25.16 -1.30
CA LYS A 323 -11.73 25.40 -1.02
C LYS A 323 -11.30 24.85 0.34
N GLY A 324 -12.13 25.03 1.37
CA GLY A 324 -11.86 24.50 2.70
C GLY A 324 -11.80 22.97 2.70
N ILE A 325 -12.78 22.33 2.06
CA ILE A 325 -12.87 20.87 1.90
C ILE A 325 -11.70 20.33 1.08
N HIS A 326 -11.37 20.97 -0.05
CA HIS A 326 -10.23 20.58 -0.88
C HIS A 326 -8.91 20.67 -0.11
N HIS A 327 -8.69 21.79 0.60
CA HIS A 327 -7.48 21.95 1.40
C HIS A 327 -7.37 20.87 2.48
N ALA A 328 -8.48 20.54 3.15
CA ALA A 328 -8.55 19.43 4.09
C ALA A 328 -8.25 18.07 3.44
N ALA A 329 -8.77 17.83 2.24
CA ALA A 329 -8.50 16.60 1.50
C ALA A 329 -7.02 16.48 1.14
N GLU A 330 -6.39 17.56 0.68
CA GLU A 330 -4.95 17.60 0.37
C GLU A 330 -4.08 17.36 1.61
N ASP A 331 -4.39 18.04 2.72
CA ASP A 331 -3.65 17.87 3.98
C ASP A 331 -3.70 16.40 4.43
N VAL A 332 -4.89 15.78 4.36
CA VAL A 332 -5.07 14.35 4.69
C VAL A 332 -4.33 13.44 3.69
N LYS A 333 -4.34 13.73 2.38
CA LYS A 333 -3.57 12.96 1.38
C LYS A 333 -2.06 13.00 1.69
N GLU A 334 -1.55 14.15 2.15
CA GLU A 334 -0.16 14.32 2.56
C GLU A 334 0.14 13.49 3.82
N GLU A 335 -0.67 13.61 4.87
CA GLU A 335 -0.57 12.81 6.11
C GLU A 335 -0.55 11.30 5.82
N MET A 336 -1.46 10.85 4.96
CA MET A 336 -1.51 9.45 4.53
C MET A 336 -0.23 9.01 3.82
N THR A 337 0.31 9.86 2.95
CA THR A 337 1.55 9.59 2.23
C THR A 337 2.74 9.52 3.18
N GLU A 338 2.78 10.36 4.21
CA GLU A 338 3.80 10.33 5.25
C GLU A 338 3.70 9.10 6.15
N ALA A 339 2.50 8.78 6.63
CA ALA A 339 2.22 7.59 7.43
C ALA A 339 2.61 6.32 6.66
N TYR A 340 2.26 6.25 5.38
CA TYR A 340 2.68 5.19 4.47
C TYR A 340 4.21 5.07 4.35
N ARG A 341 4.92 6.18 4.10
CA ARG A 341 6.40 6.20 4.02
C ARG A 341 7.03 5.74 5.33
N ALA A 342 6.48 6.15 6.47
CA ALA A 342 6.93 5.72 7.78
C ALA A 342 6.77 4.21 7.98
N ILE A 343 5.62 3.65 7.58
CA ILE A 343 5.33 2.21 7.63
C ILE A 343 6.29 1.41 6.75
N ARG A 344 6.48 1.85 5.50
CA ARG A 344 7.39 1.19 4.56
C ARG A 344 8.83 1.20 5.07
N ARG A 345 9.31 2.35 5.58
CA ARG A 345 10.65 2.49 6.15
C ARG A 345 10.85 1.57 7.36
N LYS A 346 9.94 1.58 8.32
CA LYS A 346 10.02 0.73 9.52
C LYS A 346 10.02 -0.76 9.15
N THR A 347 9.22 -1.15 8.17
CA THR A 347 9.18 -2.55 7.66
C THR A 347 10.51 -2.97 7.06
N LEU A 348 11.12 -2.13 6.21
CA LEU A 348 12.43 -2.41 5.61
C LEU A 348 13.55 -2.47 6.65
N VAL A 349 13.58 -1.53 7.60
CA VAL A 349 14.59 -1.51 8.67
C VAL A 349 14.47 -2.75 9.56
N ALA A 350 13.27 -3.12 9.98
CA ALA A 350 13.05 -4.32 10.79
C ALA A 350 13.48 -5.60 10.05
N ALA A 351 13.14 -5.73 8.77
CA ALA A 351 13.57 -6.86 7.95
C ALA A 351 15.10 -6.92 7.80
N ALA A 352 15.75 -5.77 7.59
CA ALA A 352 17.20 -5.68 7.50
C ALA A 352 17.89 -6.04 8.82
N GLU A 353 17.36 -5.58 9.96
CA GLU A 353 17.87 -5.93 11.30
C GLU A 353 17.80 -7.45 11.53
N ILE A 354 16.64 -8.07 11.28
CA ILE A 354 16.45 -9.52 11.46
C ILE A 354 17.35 -10.31 10.50
N LEU A 355 17.43 -9.91 9.22
CA LEU A 355 18.28 -10.57 8.24
C LEU A 355 19.77 -10.44 8.62
N SER A 356 20.19 -9.29 9.14
CA SER A 356 21.57 -9.08 9.59
C SER A 356 21.91 -10.00 10.77
N LEU A 357 21.01 -10.15 11.74
CA LEU A 357 21.17 -11.08 12.86
C LEU A 357 21.25 -12.53 12.36
N LEU A 358 20.37 -12.90 11.43
CA LEU A 358 20.34 -14.23 10.82
C LEU A 358 21.63 -14.53 10.06
N MET A 359 22.19 -13.56 9.33
CA MET A 359 23.48 -13.68 8.66
C MET A 359 24.63 -13.91 9.64
N ILE A 360 24.63 -13.25 10.81
CA ILE A 360 25.60 -13.49 11.87
C ILE A 360 25.50 -14.93 12.39
N VAL A 361 24.27 -15.42 12.63
CA VAL A 361 24.04 -16.81 13.07
C VAL A 361 24.49 -17.82 12.03
N VAL A 362 24.15 -17.62 10.75
CA VAL A 362 24.56 -18.49 9.64
C VAL A 362 26.08 -18.48 9.49
N ALA A 363 26.74 -17.32 9.59
CA ALA A 363 28.19 -17.21 9.53
C ALA A 363 28.86 -17.97 10.71
N ALA A 364 28.33 -17.84 11.92
CA ALA A 364 28.84 -18.55 13.10
C ALA A 364 28.66 -20.08 12.96
N LEU A 365 27.49 -20.56 12.54
CA LEU A 365 27.23 -21.98 12.30
C LEU A 365 28.12 -22.54 11.18
N SER A 366 28.34 -21.76 10.11
CA SER A 366 29.23 -22.13 9.02
C SER A 366 30.68 -22.27 9.49
N ALA A 367 31.17 -21.33 10.30
CA ALA A 367 32.52 -21.40 10.85
C ALA A 367 32.71 -22.63 11.75
N ILE A 368 31.72 -22.95 12.59
CA ILE A 368 31.72 -24.17 13.43
C ILE A 368 31.73 -25.42 12.56
N LEU A 369 30.89 -25.47 11.52
CA LEU A 369 30.80 -26.61 10.61
C LEU A 369 32.09 -26.83 9.82
N ILE A 370 32.70 -25.76 9.29
CA ILE A 370 33.98 -25.81 8.57
C ILE A 370 35.10 -26.35 9.47
N ASN A 371 35.22 -25.81 10.70
CA ASN A 371 36.20 -26.30 11.67
C ASN A 371 36.01 -27.79 12.00
N PHE A 372 34.75 -28.23 12.12
CA PHE A 372 34.43 -29.63 12.37
C PHE A 372 34.82 -30.54 11.18
N ILE A 373 34.51 -30.13 9.95
CA ILE A 373 34.87 -30.87 8.73
C ILE A 373 36.39 -30.96 8.59
N LEU A 374 37.12 -29.85 8.76
CA LEU A 374 38.58 -29.84 8.67
C LEU A 374 39.23 -30.79 9.69
N GLY A 375 38.74 -30.79 10.93
CA GLY A 375 39.20 -31.72 11.96
C GLY A 375 38.95 -33.18 11.57
N PHE A 376 37.77 -33.49 11.03
CA PHE A 376 37.41 -34.83 10.58
C PHE A 376 38.26 -35.30 9.38
N THR A 377 38.45 -34.45 8.36
CA THR A 377 39.27 -34.77 7.19
C THR A 377 40.73 -35.01 7.55
N ARG A 378 41.27 -34.24 8.51
CA ARG A 378 42.64 -34.45 9.00
C ARG A 378 42.81 -35.81 9.66
N SER A 379 41.91 -36.18 10.57
CA SER A 379 41.94 -37.49 11.24
C SER A 379 41.83 -38.66 10.24
N LEU A 380 40.98 -38.54 9.21
CA LEU A 380 40.89 -39.54 8.15
C LEU A 380 42.17 -39.64 7.32
N LYS A 381 42.83 -38.52 7.02
CA LYS A 381 44.10 -38.51 6.28
C LYS A 381 45.21 -39.20 7.09
N GLU A 382 45.31 -38.91 8.38
CA GLU A 382 46.27 -39.55 9.30
C GLU A 382 46.04 -41.07 9.38
N LEU A 383 44.79 -41.52 9.53
CA LEU A 383 44.42 -42.94 9.46
C LEU A 383 44.77 -43.58 8.11
N GLY A 384 44.48 -42.89 7.00
CA GLY A 384 44.80 -43.36 5.65
C GLY A 384 46.30 -43.51 5.43
N THR A 385 47.11 -42.56 5.91
CA THR A 385 48.57 -42.65 5.88
C THR A 385 49.07 -43.82 6.71
N ALA A 386 48.58 -43.98 7.94
CA ALA A 386 48.98 -45.09 8.82
C ALA A 386 48.68 -46.45 8.19
N THR A 387 47.47 -46.60 7.66
CA THR A 387 47.05 -47.82 6.95
C THR A 387 47.94 -48.09 5.74
N GLY A 388 48.29 -47.04 4.98
CA GLY A 388 49.18 -47.15 3.83
C GLY A 388 50.60 -47.58 4.20
N GLU A 389 51.17 -47.06 5.28
CA GLU A 389 52.50 -47.45 5.76
C GLU A 389 52.53 -48.87 6.31
N ILE A 390 51.52 -49.25 7.11
CA ILE A 390 51.36 -50.63 7.60
C ILE A 390 51.20 -51.59 6.42
N GLY A 391 50.39 -51.23 5.41
CA GLY A 391 50.19 -52.03 4.20
C GLY A 391 51.43 -52.21 3.33
N LYS A 392 52.40 -51.28 3.39
CA LYS A 392 53.73 -51.41 2.75
C LYS A 392 54.71 -52.28 3.55
N GLY A 393 54.31 -52.78 4.71
CA GLY A 393 55.13 -53.63 5.58
C GLY A 393 55.83 -52.88 6.72
N ASN A 394 55.61 -51.58 6.89
CA ASN A 394 56.12 -50.85 8.05
C ASN A 394 55.24 -51.07 9.29
N LEU A 395 55.35 -52.25 9.90
CA LEU A 395 54.52 -52.68 11.03
C LEU A 395 54.83 -51.97 12.35
N ASP A 396 55.88 -51.13 12.38
CA ASP A 396 56.20 -50.25 13.51
C ASP A 396 55.49 -48.90 13.43
N TYR A 397 54.90 -48.55 12.28
CA TYR A 397 54.12 -47.33 12.15
C TYR A 397 52.85 -47.41 13.03
N ARG A 398 52.54 -46.31 13.70
CA ARG A 398 51.32 -46.14 14.50
C ARG A 398 50.62 -44.87 14.05
N SER A 399 49.30 -44.91 13.97
CA SER A 399 48.49 -43.79 13.52
C SER A 399 48.56 -42.60 14.49
N GLY A 400 48.75 -42.84 15.79
CA GLY A 400 48.99 -41.79 16.79
C GLY A 400 47.81 -40.85 17.03
N LEU A 401 46.64 -41.17 16.45
CA LEU A 401 45.44 -40.36 16.57
C LEU A 401 44.85 -40.50 17.98
N SER A 402 44.86 -39.40 18.75
CA SER A 402 44.45 -39.36 20.17
C SER A 402 43.04 -38.83 20.40
N THR A 403 42.20 -38.81 19.37
CA THR A 403 40.81 -38.37 19.50
C THR A 403 40.04 -39.34 20.41
N LYS A 404 39.09 -38.81 21.19
CA LYS A 404 38.23 -39.59 22.11
C LYS A 404 36.93 -40.07 21.44
N ASP A 405 36.90 -40.05 20.12
CA ASP A 405 35.75 -40.41 19.30
C ASP A 405 35.99 -41.73 18.57
N GLU A 406 35.07 -42.09 17.69
CA GLU A 406 35.10 -43.36 16.97
C GLU A 406 36.28 -43.46 15.99
N LEU A 407 36.82 -42.33 15.50
CA LEU A 407 38.05 -42.34 14.71
C LEU A 407 39.26 -42.68 15.59
N GLY A 408 39.23 -42.25 16.85
CA GLY A 408 40.23 -42.64 17.84
C GLY A 408 40.15 -44.11 18.22
N ASP A 409 38.94 -44.67 18.32
CA ASP A 409 38.76 -46.13 18.49
C ASP A 409 39.30 -46.89 17.28
N LEU A 410 39.00 -46.42 16.06
CA LEU A 410 39.51 -47.04 14.83
C LEU A 410 41.04 -46.98 14.73
N SER A 411 41.64 -45.86 15.11
CA SER A 411 43.08 -45.68 15.27
C SER A 411 43.69 -46.73 16.20
N ARG A 412 43.09 -46.91 17.39
CA ARG A 412 43.53 -47.92 18.37
C ARG A 412 43.43 -49.35 17.81
N PHE A 413 42.35 -49.67 17.10
CA PHE A 413 42.21 -50.98 16.47
C PHE A 413 43.23 -51.21 15.35
N LEU A 414 43.49 -50.20 14.52
CA LEU A 414 44.52 -50.24 13.47
C LEU A 414 45.91 -50.45 14.07
N ASP A 415 46.25 -49.72 15.13
CA ASP A 415 47.52 -49.82 15.83
C ASP A 415 47.71 -51.20 16.48
N SER A 416 46.65 -51.77 17.06
CA SER A 416 46.66 -53.14 17.61
C SER A 416 46.89 -54.18 16.51
N MET A 417 46.18 -54.05 15.39
CA MET A 417 46.32 -54.96 14.24
C MET A 417 47.75 -54.97 13.69
N ALA A 418 48.39 -53.81 13.57
CA ALA A 418 49.79 -53.71 13.15
C ALA A 418 50.73 -54.43 14.13
N SER A 419 50.47 -54.31 15.44
CA SER A 419 51.24 -55.01 16.48
C SER A 419 51.08 -56.53 16.38
N ASP A 420 49.85 -57.01 16.14
CA ASP A 420 49.55 -58.44 16.00
C ASP A 420 50.23 -59.03 14.76
N LEU A 421 50.18 -58.32 13.61
CA LEU A 421 50.90 -58.71 12.40
C LEU A 421 52.42 -58.75 12.61
N LYS A 422 52.97 -57.79 13.35
CA LYS A 422 54.41 -57.75 13.65
C LYS A 422 54.82 -59.00 14.43
N ASN A 423 54.07 -59.31 15.49
CA ASN A 423 54.34 -60.47 16.33
C ASN A 423 54.22 -61.78 15.56
N ALA A 424 53.21 -61.92 14.70
CA ALA A 424 53.03 -63.10 13.87
C ALA A 424 54.19 -63.30 12.86
N THR A 425 54.68 -62.21 12.25
CA THR A 425 55.81 -62.27 11.30
C THR A 425 57.12 -62.62 12.01
N VAL A 426 57.41 -62.00 13.16
CA VAL A 426 58.62 -62.31 13.96
C VAL A 426 58.61 -63.76 14.47
N SER A 427 57.45 -64.27 14.91
CA SER A 427 57.33 -65.67 15.33
C SER A 427 57.61 -66.64 14.18
N ARG A 428 57.23 -66.28 12.94
CA ARG A 428 57.54 -67.07 11.75
C ARG A 428 59.03 -67.02 11.41
N ASP A 429 59.65 -65.84 11.46
CA ASP A 429 61.09 -65.69 11.18
C ASP A 429 61.95 -66.41 12.22
N TYR A 430 61.56 -66.39 13.49
CA TYR A 430 62.20 -67.15 14.55
C TYR A 430 62.06 -68.66 14.34
N ALA A 431 60.86 -69.14 13.96
CA ALA A 431 60.64 -70.54 13.63
C ALA A 431 61.43 -70.97 12.38
N SER A 432 61.51 -70.12 11.36
CA SER A 432 62.33 -70.37 10.15
C SER A 432 63.83 -70.41 10.50
N GLY A 433 64.31 -69.51 11.35
CA GLY A 433 65.70 -69.49 11.80
C GLY A 433 66.07 -70.73 12.64
N ILE A 434 65.15 -71.26 13.45
CA ILE A 434 65.35 -72.55 14.12
C ILE A 434 65.45 -73.67 13.09
N ILE A 435 64.56 -73.71 12.11
CA ILE A 435 64.55 -74.75 11.05
C ILE A 435 65.80 -74.67 10.17
N ASP A 436 66.26 -73.47 9.82
CA ASP A 436 67.48 -73.25 9.02
C ASP A 436 68.77 -73.51 9.81
N ALA A 437 68.73 -73.46 11.14
CA ALA A 437 69.83 -73.86 12.02
C ALA A 437 69.82 -75.37 12.37
N MET A 438 68.73 -76.09 12.11
CA MET A 438 68.66 -77.55 12.32
C MET A 438 69.66 -78.40 11.49
N PRO A 439 70.12 -78.01 10.27
CA PRO A 439 71.08 -78.82 9.51
C PRO A 439 72.45 -78.95 10.18
N GLU A 440 72.83 -78.06 11.11
CA GLU A 440 74.10 -78.16 11.84
C GLU A 440 74.00 -79.04 13.11
N ALA A 441 72.78 -79.37 13.57
CA ALA A 441 72.55 -80.17 14.77
C ALA A 441 72.24 -81.65 14.50
N LEU A 442 72.16 -82.05 13.23
CA LEU A 442 71.94 -83.43 12.79
C LEU A 442 73.13 -83.89 11.93
N ILE A 443 74.24 -84.22 12.61
CA ILE A 443 75.23 -85.17 12.10
C ILE A 443 74.77 -86.58 12.50
#